data_AF-A0A1Y2SLE3-F1
#
_entry.id   AF-A0A1Y2SLE3-F1
#
_cell.length_a   1.000
_cell.length_b   1.000
_cell.length_c   1.000
_cell.angle_alpha   90.00
_cell.angle_beta   90.00
_cell.angle_gamma   90.00
#
_symmetry.space_group_name_H-M   'P 1'
#
loop_
_entity.id
_entity.type
_entity.pdbx_description
1 polymer ?
#
loop_
_entity_poly.entity_id
_entity_poly.type
_entity_poly.pdbx_seq_one_letter_code
_entity_poly.pdbx_strand_id
1 'polypeptide(L)'
;MKRLLLPLFLAPLFSYAAQANVDKTVETYCDLFGEASVAAFKTSDSPDTIAQKTFSELSNKGFDLKEIHSNKDEFIASIKQTVTEIRKNKQAFPSHHHFDESLDKSVHACKVQTKHILSQRVK
;
A
#
# COMPACT_ATOMS: atom_id res chain seq x y z
N MET A 1 -38.98 14.67 41.17
CA MET A 1 -37.61 15.20 40.93
C MET A 1 -36.98 14.38 39.81
N LYS A 2 -36.76 14.98 38.64
CA LYS A 2 -36.30 14.31 37.42
C LYS A 2 -34.76 14.34 37.41
N ARG A 3 -34.12 13.20 37.72
CA ARG A 3 -32.66 13.06 37.57
C ARG A 3 -32.36 12.90 36.09
N LEU A 4 -31.78 13.94 35.50
CA LEU A 4 -31.27 13.95 34.13
C LEU A 4 -30.04 13.04 34.05
N LEU A 5 -30.09 12.06 33.15
CA LEU A 5 -28.97 11.23 32.77
C LEU A 5 -27.89 12.12 32.13
N LEU A 6 -26.66 12.02 32.64
CA LEU A 6 -25.48 12.65 32.06
C LEU A 6 -25.31 12.19 30.60
N PRO A 7 -25.24 13.09 29.60
CA PRO A 7 -24.78 12.70 28.29
C PRO A 7 -23.27 12.44 28.44
N LEU A 8 -22.88 11.17 28.39
CA LEU A 8 -21.51 10.80 28.12
C LEU A 8 -21.19 11.34 26.72
N PHE A 9 -20.55 12.50 26.69
CA PHE A 9 -19.85 13.00 25.52
C PHE A 9 -18.82 11.96 25.12
N LEU A 10 -19.18 11.11 24.16
CA LEU A 10 -18.26 10.25 23.41
C LEU A 10 -17.36 11.17 22.56
N ALA A 11 -16.34 11.74 23.19
CA ALA A 11 -15.21 12.34 22.51
C ALA A 11 -14.46 11.24 21.71
N PRO A 12 -13.72 11.60 20.65
CA PRO A 12 -13.58 10.80 19.45
C PRO A 12 -12.58 9.66 19.63
N LEU A 13 -13.04 8.53 20.17
CA LEU A 13 -12.31 7.26 20.11
C LEU A 13 -12.08 6.80 18.65
N PHE A 14 -12.77 7.41 17.69
CA PHE A 14 -12.61 7.15 16.26
C PHE A 14 -11.29 7.66 15.68
N SER A 15 -10.64 8.68 16.27
CA SER A 15 -9.41 9.24 15.69
C SER A 15 -8.21 8.30 15.82
N TYR A 16 -8.09 7.58 16.93
CA TYR A 16 -7.02 6.58 17.13
C TYR A 16 -7.24 5.32 16.30
N ALA A 17 -8.47 4.81 16.23
CA ALA A 17 -8.80 3.66 15.40
C ALA A 17 -8.63 3.96 13.90
N ALA A 18 -9.03 5.15 13.46
CA ALA A 18 -8.80 5.60 12.08
C ALA A 18 -7.31 5.76 11.76
N GLN A 19 -6.52 6.30 12.68
CA GLN A 19 -5.08 6.50 12.44
C GLN A 19 -4.27 5.19 12.49
N ALA A 20 -4.63 4.25 13.38
CA ALA A 20 -4.08 2.90 13.36
C ALA A 20 -4.45 2.14 12.07
N ASN A 21 -5.63 2.42 11.51
CA ASN A 21 -6.01 1.88 10.20
C ASN A 21 -5.13 2.47 9.09
N VAL A 22 -4.90 3.79 9.08
CA VAL A 22 -4.00 4.44 8.12
C VAL A 22 -2.60 3.82 8.12
N ASP A 23 -1.99 3.64 9.29
CA ASP A 23 -0.65 3.04 9.35
C ASP A 23 -0.65 1.61 8.79
N LYS A 24 -1.65 0.78 9.11
CA LYS A 24 -1.77 -0.57 8.55
C LYS A 24 -2.00 -0.57 7.04
N THR A 25 -2.85 0.31 6.53
CA THR A 25 -3.12 0.48 5.08
C THR A 25 -1.83 0.83 4.35
N VAL A 26 -1.09 1.81 4.87
CA VAL A 26 0.17 2.29 4.29
C VAL A 26 1.22 1.20 4.23
N GLU A 27 1.47 0.52 5.35
CA GLU A 27 2.44 -0.57 5.43
C GLU A 27 2.06 -1.69 4.44
N THR A 28 0.82 -2.16 4.50
CA THR A 28 0.34 -3.26 3.65
C THR A 28 0.48 -2.95 2.16
N TYR A 29 0.05 -1.76 1.73
CA TYR A 29 0.08 -1.37 0.33
C TYR A 29 1.51 -1.18 -0.19
N CYS A 30 2.33 -0.41 0.53
CA CYS A 30 3.67 -0.09 0.07
C CYS A 30 4.63 -1.30 0.14
N ASP A 31 4.44 -2.20 1.11
CA ASP A 31 5.24 -3.42 1.19
C ASP A 31 4.91 -4.38 0.05
N LEU A 32 3.62 -4.57 -0.27
CA LEU A 32 3.22 -5.41 -1.41
C LEU A 32 3.70 -4.82 -2.75
N PHE A 33 3.73 -3.50 -2.88
CA PHE A 33 4.36 -2.85 -4.02
C PHE A 33 5.86 -3.15 -4.09
N GLY A 34 6.55 -3.13 -2.95
CA GLY A 34 7.94 -3.55 -2.83
C GLY A 34 8.16 -5.00 -3.26
N GLU A 35 7.35 -5.93 -2.75
CA GLU A 35 7.42 -7.35 -3.08
C GLU A 35 7.17 -7.61 -4.59
N ALA A 36 6.17 -6.96 -5.18
CA ALA A 36 5.90 -7.02 -6.61
C ALA A 36 7.09 -6.47 -7.44
N SER A 37 7.74 -5.43 -6.95
CA SER A 37 8.92 -4.82 -7.59
C SER A 37 10.13 -5.75 -7.55
N VAL A 38 10.36 -6.42 -6.42
CA VAL A 38 11.38 -7.48 -6.29
C VAL A 38 11.09 -8.62 -7.25
N ALA A 39 9.83 -9.09 -7.32
CA ALA A 39 9.43 -10.15 -8.23
C ALA A 39 9.65 -9.75 -9.70
N ALA A 40 9.30 -8.52 -10.08
CA ALA A 40 9.51 -7.99 -11.42
C ALA A 40 10.98 -7.99 -11.83
N PHE A 41 11.87 -7.64 -10.90
CA PHE A 41 13.30 -7.56 -11.13
C PHE A 41 13.98 -8.94 -11.15
N LYS A 42 13.62 -9.84 -10.22
CA LYS A 42 14.32 -11.11 -9.99
C LYS A 42 13.78 -12.29 -10.80
N THR A 43 12.53 -12.23 -11.27
CA THR A 43 11.86 -13.36 -11.94
C THR A 43 11.48 -13.07 -13.39
N SER A 44 11.16 -14.12 -14.14
CA SER A 44 10.62 -14.06 -15.50
C SER A 44 9.10 -14.18 -15.57
N ASP A 45 8.39 -14.16 -14.43
CA ASP A 45 6.94 -14.33 -14.38
C ASP A 45 6.22 -13.26 -15.20
N SER A 46 5.09 -13.55 -15.84
CA SER A 46 4.39 -12.52 -16.62
C SER A 46 3.90 -11.37 -15.71
N PRO A 47 3.73 -10.14 -16.25
CA PRO A 47 3.10 -9.06 -15.51
C PRO A 47 1.74 -9.45 -14.92
N ASP A 48 0.97 -10.27 -15.64
CA ASP A 48 -0.31 -10.82 -15.16
C ASP A 48 -0.13 -11.71 -13.93
N THR A 49 0.83 -12.63 -13.96
CA THR A 49 1.11 -13.54 -12.83
C THR A 49 1.50 -12.76 -11.58
N ILE A 50 2.42 -11.79 -11.71
CA ILE A 50 2.85 -10.96 -10.58
C ILE A 50 1.68 -10.12 -10.05
N ALA A 51 0.89 -9.50 -10.92
CA ALA A 51 -0.26 -8.69 -10.51
C ALA A 51 -1.33 -9.52 -9.78
N GLN A 52 -1.69 -10.69 -10.31
CA GLN A 52 -2.69 -11.55 -9.67
C GLN A 52 -2.19 -12.10 -8.32
N LYS A 53 -0.91 -12.47 -8.23
CA LYS A 53 -0.30 -12.89 -6.96
C LYS A 53 -0.35 -11.76 -5.93
N THR A 54 0.09 -10.56 -6.31
CA THR A 54 0.07 -9.38 -5.43
C THR A 54 -1.34 -9.05 -4.96
N PHE A 55 -2.34 -9.10 -5.85
CA PHE A 55 -3.74 -8.86 -5.49
C PHE A 55 -4.30 -9.95 -4.56
N SER A 56 -3.90 -11.21 -4.76
CA SER A 56 -4.30 -12.31 -3.87
C SER A 56 -3.70 -12.12 -2.47
N GLU A 57 -2.43 -11.72 -2.37
CA GLU A 57 -1.77 -11.40 -1.11
C GLU A 57 -2.41 -10.19 -0.41
N LEU A 58 -2.76 -9.15 -1.17
CA LEU A 58 -3.51 -7.99 -0.67
C LEU A 58 -4.85 -8.40 -0.07
N SER A 59 -5.61 -9.22 -0.79
CA SER A 59 -6.91 -9.73 -0.37
C SER A 59 -6.80 -10.61 0.89
N ASN A 60 -5.77 -11.46 0.96
CA ASN A 60 -5.51 -12.32 2.12
C ASN A 60 -5.13 -11.52 3.38
N LYS A 61 -4.56 -10.31 3.22
CA LYS A 61 -4.28 -9.38 4.32
C LYS A 61 -5.52 -8.59 4.77
N GLY A 62 -6.67 -8.82 4.13
CA GLY A 62 -7.95 -8.18 4.45
C GLY A 62 -8.01 -6.70 4.09
N PHE A 63 -7.21 -6.29 3.09
CA PHE A 63 -7.15 -4.89 2.65
C PHE A 63 -8.29 -4.57 1.69
N ASP A 64 -9.04 -3.50 1.95
CA ASP A 64 -10.04 -2.97 1.02
C ASP A 64 -9.42 -1.91 0.10
N LEU A 65 -9.43 -2.16 -1.21
CA LEU A 65 -8.91 -1.21 -2.21
C LEU A 65 -9.57 0.17 -2.16
N LYS A 66 -10.77 0.29 -1.58
CA LYS A 66 -11.42 1.58 -1.35
C LYS A 66 -10.63 2.46 -0.37
N GLU A 67 -9.82 1.88 0.52
CA GLU A 67 -8.97 2.65 1.45
C GLU A 67 -7.98 3.54 0.70
N ILE A 68 -7.56 3.13 -0.51
CA ILE A 68 -6.69 3.90 -1.41
C ILE A 68 -7.44 4.45 -2.63
N HIS A 69 -8.77 4.47 -2.61
CA HIS A 69 -9.61 4.95 -3.71
C HIS A 69 -9.33 4.25 -5.04
N SER A 70 -9.06 2.96 -4.98
CA SER A 70 -8.82 2.14 -6.15
C SER A 70 -9.83 1.01 -6.27
N ASN A 71 -9.84 0.34 -7.41
CA ASN A 71 -10.56 -0.91 -7.63
C ASN A 71 -9.60 -1.99 -8.13
N LYS A 72 -10.09 -3.23 -8.25
CA LYS A 72 -9.28 -4.38 -8.64
C LYS A 72 -8.55 -4.16 -9.98
N ASP A 73 -9.24 -3.63 -10.97
CA ASP A 73 -8.70 -3.50 -12.33
C ASP A 73 -7.60 -2.43 -12.36
N GLU A 74 -7.82 -1.30 -11.68
CA GLU A 74 -6.81 -0.25 -11.50
C GLU A 74 -5.59 -0.75 -10.74
N PHE A 75 -5.79 -1.47 -9.63
CA PHE A 75 -4.70 -2.05 -8.86
C PHE A 75 -3.87 -3.02 -9.71
N ILE A 76 -4.54 -3.94 -10.40
CA ILE A 76 -3.90 -4.91 -11.29
C ILE A 76 -3.14 -4.20 -12.42
N ALA A 77 -3.73 -3.17 -13.04
CA ALA A 77 -3.08 -2.38 -14.08
C ALA A 77 -1.83 -1.66 -13.55
N SER A 78 -1.91 -1.06 -12.35
CA SER A 78 -0.79 -0.39 -11.69
C SER A 78 0.38 -1.34 -11.43
N ILE A 79 0.10 -2.56 -10.94
CA ILE A 79 1.16 -3.56 -10.73
C ILE A 79 1.77 -3.99 -12.08
N LYS A 80 0.96 -4.27 -13.11
CA LYS A 80 1.50 -4.62 -14.45
C LYS A 80 2.39 -3.53 -15.04
N GLN A 81 1.98 -2.27 -14.90
CA GLN A 81 2.79 -1.13 -15.34
C GLN A 81 4.11 -1.08 -14.57
N THR A 82 4.07 -1.26 -13.25
CA THR A 82 5.27 -1.34 -12.40
C THR A 82 6.22 -2.45 -12.85
N VAL A 83 5.70 -3.66 -13.10
CA VAL A 83 6.51 -4.78 -13.63
C VAL A 83 7.19 -4.40 -14.95
N THR A 84 6.44 -3.77 -15.85
CA THR A 84 6.93 -3.35 -17.17
C THR A 84 8.06 -2.33 -17.04
N GLU A 85 7.86 -1.29 -16.23
CA GLU A 85 8.86 -0.23 -16.04
C GLU A 85 10.12 -0.74 -15.34
N ILE A 86 9.99 -1.60 -14.32
CA ILE A 86 11.16 -2.19 -13.65
C ILE A 86 11.98 -3.02 -14.63
N ARG A 87 11.33 -3.82 -15.48
CA ARG A 87 12.02 -4.65 -16.48
C ARG A 87 12.70 -3.81 -17.55
N LYS A 88 12.02 -2.78 -18.04
CA LYS A 88 12.58 -1.83 -19.01
C LYS A 88 13.82 -1.12 -18.47
N ASN A 89 13.82 -0.79 -17.18
CA ASN A 89 14.91 -0.08 -16.52
C ASN A 89 15.89 -1.01 -15.78
N LYS A 90 15.75 -2.33 -15.90
CA LYS A 90 16.55 -3.31 -15.16
C LYS A 90 18.06 -3.12 -15.36
N GLN A 91 18.46 -2.77 -16.57
CA GLN A 91 19.85 -2.50 -16.95
C GLN A 91 20.44 -1.22 -16.35
N ALA A 92 19.62 -0.33 -15.79
CA ALA A 92 20.09 0.87 -15.09
C ALA A 92 20.68 0.56 -13.71
N PHE A 93 20.44 -0.65 -13.18
CA PHE A 93 20.96 -1.09 -11.89
C PHE A 93 22.23 -1.93 -12.07
N PRO A 94 23.38 -1.51 -11.50
CA PRO A 94 24.63 -2.26 -11.64
C PRO A 94 24.60 -3.66 -11.03
N SER A 95 23.73 -3.89 -10.04
CA SER A 95 23.52 -5.19 -9.41
C SER A 95 22.15 -5.26 -8.73
N HIS A 96 21.78 -6.46 -8.28
CA HIS A 96 20.57 -6.68 -7.49
C HIS A 96 20.57 -5.85 -6.19
N HIS A 97 21.74 -5.66 -5.57
CA HIS A 97 21.87 -4.87 -4.35
C HIS A 97 21.49 -3.40 -4.58
N HIS A 98 21.98 -2.78 -5.66
CA HIS A 98 21.65 -1.40 -5.98
C HIS A 98 20.16 -1.21 -6.30
N PHE A 99 19.53 -2.22 -6.90
CA PHE A 99 18.09 -2.24 -7.07
C PHE A 99 17.37 -2.30 -5.73
N ASP A 100 17.74 -3.23 -4.86
CA ASP A 100 17.11 -3.40 -3.54
C ASP A 100 17.28 -2.13 -2.68
N GLU A 101 18.44 -1.45 -2.70
CA GLU A 101 18.66 -0.15 -2.04
C GLU A 101 17.80 0.98 -2.61
N SER A 102 17.65 1.04 -3.94
CA SER A 102 16.78 2.02 -4.57
C SER A 102 15.32 1.75 -4.23
N LEU A 103 14.93 0.48 -4.20
CA LEU A 103 13.57 0.05 -3.89
C LEU A 103 13.20 0.37 -2.44
N ASP A 104 14.11 0.15 -1.49
CA ASP A 104 13.88 0.51 -0.08
C ASP A 104 13.55 1.99 0.09
N LYS A 105 14.29 2.87 -0.60
CA LYS A 105 14.01 4.31 -0.65
C LYS A 105 12.64 4.60 -1.26
N SER A 106 12.27 3.91 -2.34
CA SER A 106 10.96 4.06 -3.00
C SER A 106 9.82 3.58 -2.10
N VAL A 107 9.97 2.46 -1.40
CA VAL A 107 8.99 1.94 -0.44
C VAL A 107 8.84 2.90 0.73
N HIS A 108 9.94 3.41 1.28
CA HIS A 108 9.90 4.43 2.33
C HIS A 108 9.16 5.70 1.86
N ALA A 109 9.47 6.18 0.65
CA ALA A 109 8.77 7.33 0.07
C ALA A 109 7.28 7.05 -0.15
N CYS A 110 6.91 5.86 -0.63
CA CYS A 110 5.53 5.41 -0.73
C CYS A 110 4.82 5.50 0.62
N LYS A 111 5.47 5.02 1.70
CA LYS A 111 4.89 5.04 3.04
C LYS A 111 4.63 6.46 3.51
N VAL A 112 5.62 7.34 3.38
CA VAL A 112 5.49 8.75 3.77
C VAL A 112 4.38 9.46 2.98
N GLN A 113 4.35 9.30 1.66
CA GLN A 113 3.36 9.98 0.80
C GLN A 113 1.94 9.43 1.02
N THR A 114 1.77 8.11 1.05
CA THR A 114 0.47 7.47 1.28
C THR A 114 -0.06 7.83 2.67
N LYS A 115 0.79 7.81 3.70
CA LYS A 115 0.41 8.23 5.06
C LYS A 115 -0.06 9.68 5.08
N HIS A 116 0.66 10.58 4.40
CA HIS A 116 0.26 11.98 4.33
C HIS A 116 -1.12 12.15 3.68
N ILE A 117 -1.34 11.52 2.53
CA ILE A 117 -2.61 11.58 1.79
C ILE A 117 -3.77 11.01 2.62
N LEU A 118 -3.57 9.87 3.27
CA LEU A 118 -4.62 9.24 4.08
C LEU A 118 -4.88 9.99 5.39
N SER A 119 -3.83 10.50 6.05
CA SER A 119 -3.97 11.27 7.29
C SER A 119 -4.68 12.61 7.07
N GLN A 120 -4.50 13.25 5.90
CA GLN A 120 -5.26 14.46 5.54
C GLN A 120 -6.76 14.20 5.38
N ARG A 121 -7.17 12.95 5.09
CA ARG A 121 -8.58 12.59 4.88
C ARG A 121 -9.29 12.16 6.16
N VAL A 122 -8.55 11.83 7.22
CA VAL A 122 -9.09 11.45 8.54
C VAL A 122 -9.31 12.68 9.43
N LYS A 123 -8.69 13.82 9.08
CA LYS A 123 -8.89 15.12 9.74
C LYS A 123 -10.19 15.78 9.30
#